data_AF-W7J6Q1-F1
#
_entry.id   AF-W7J6Q1-F1
#
_cell.length_a   1.000
_cell.length_b   1.000
_cell.length_c   1.000
_cell.angle_alpha   90.00
_cell.angle_beta   90.00
_cell.angle_gamma   90.00
#
_symmetry.space_group_name_H-M   'P 1'
#
loop_
_entity.id
_entity.type
_entity.pdbx_description
1 polymer ?
#
loop_
_entity_poly.entity_id
_entity_poly.type
_entity_poly.pdbx_seq_one_letter_code
_entity_poly.pdbx_strand_id
1 'polypeptide(L)'
;MVDDKNKDKNCSKKDEKNNKIDEDKEFDEKVKNMSFDDKVRKILDLKLEGNNDYKNKNYEKAINKYNEGMKYMKKIENKNEKIKELEIALYLNLSICYSNVEKYNEAYDNITKVLSLDKTNAKGMFRLCQIEFNRCNFDVAKDKIQEFIKIYPDNIEAKKLLKNIILKQNEHNKKQKEAFSKIFEKASGLYDDREKEIMRKKKEKYEKEMKERKEKNEDIIKFEEWEILDNEKRIKEDEEKRKEKEKEREKQNEKEKQKQKEMEKKNKNKNDSLMSSSTTNNNSSYLDIDEEDQKIINETKKMGYCYFKKDIKEDDKKFFEKNIPKKIDTTNYENSNTLYNNQNNKAISSWNAAGTTYEEKDMTKWAKNKIEECLKNIHFKNDDDSDFLNLNNQNGNNFSSVNYPDILPIQYLSKIQLNDVKNLSVDAQIVVIRGTKRHIFELSCNLDITIFINITELHVHKVLVEIKELSSELEAGKTWKNFITIKKNDKLKIPDNLFNDIYDFVIEKVQQQIKNFTQEYNKM
;
A
#
# COMPACT_ATOMS: atom_id res chain seq x y z
N MET A 1 39.30 0.60 -36.15
CA MET A 1 38.41 -0.50 -36.58
C MET A 1 37.05 -0.52 -35.86
N VAL A 2 36.62 0.56 -35.20
CA VAL A 2 35.31 0.65 -34.53
C VAL A 2 34.38 1.70 -35.18
N ASP A 3 34.88 2.55 -36.08
CA ASP A 3 34.09 3.64 -36.67
C ASP A 3 33.35 3.30 -37.98
N ASP A 4 33.66 2.19 -38.65
CA ASP A 4 32.98 1.81 -39.91
C ASP A 4 31.65 1.08 -39.70
N LYS A 5 31.41 0.46 -38.53
CA LYS A 5 30.17 -0.30 -38.27
C LYS A 5 28.95 0.57 -37.93
N ASN A 6 29.15 1.87 -37.67
CA ASN A 6 28.08 2.81 -37.30
C ASN A 6 27.56 3.65 -38.48
N LYS A 7 28.30 3.75 -39.60
CA LYS A 7 27.82 4.41 -40.82
C LYS A 7 26.83 3.54 -41.59
N ASP A 8 27.10 2.23 -41.69
CA ASP A 8 26.26 1.28 -42.44
C ASP A 8 24.85 1.12 -41.83
N LYS A 9 24.72 1.16 -40.50
CA LYS A 9 23.42 1.08 -39.80
C LYS A 9 22.56 2.35 -39.94
N ASN A 10 23.17 3.49 -40.22
CA ASN A 10 22.45 4.76 -40.43
C ASN A 10 22.04 4.96 -41.89
N CYS A 11 22.74 4.34 -42.84
CA CYS A 11 22.32 4.31 -44.24
C CYS A 11 21.08 3.42 -44.43
N SER A 12 21.10 2.18 -43.90
CA SER A 12 19.99 1.23 -44.09
C SER A 12 18.64 1.72 -43.51
N LYS A 13 18.67 2.45 -42.39
CA LYS A 13 17.45 3.01 -41.76
C LYS A 13 16.86 4.20 -42.51
N LYS A 14 17.67 4.94 -43.30
CA LYS A 14 17.19 6.03 -44.15
C LYS A 14 16.56 5.47 -45.42
N ASP A 15 17.16 4.44 -46.00
CA ASP A 15 16.67 3.77 -47.21
C ASP A 15 15.35 3.02 -46.93
N GLU A 16 15.22 2.33 -45.78
CA GLU A 16 13.95 1.73 -45.33
C GLU A 16 12.84 2.76 -45.08
N LYS A 17 13.19 3.95 -44.59
CA LYS A 17 12.20 5.04 -44.37
C LYS A 17 11.74 5.66 -45.68
N ASN A 18 12.64 5.87 -46.64
CA ASN A 18 12.29 6.45 -47.93
C ASN A 18 11.42 5.49 -48.77
N ASN A 19 11.77 4.20 -48.82
CA ASN A 19 10.95 3.19 -49.52
C ASN A 19 9.53 3.09 -48.93
N LYS A 20 9.39 3.15 -47.60
CA LYS A 20 8.08 3.09 -46.93
C LYS A 20 7.21 4.31 -47.22
N ILE A 21 7.81 5.49 -47.41
CA ILE A 21 7.10 6.72 -47.76
C ILE A 21 6.56 6.65 -49.19
N ASP A 22 7.31 6.08 -50.12
CA ASP A 22 6.89 5.96 -51.51
C ASP A 22 5.82 4.85 -51.69
N GLU A 23 5.94 3.74 -50.96
CA GLU A 23 4.89 2.70 -50.87
C GLU A 23 3.57 3.22 -50.29
N ASP A 24 3.62 4.05 -49.23
CA ASP A 24 2.41 4.62 -48.62
C ASP A 24 1.74 5.67 -49.54
N LYS A 25 2.51 6.40 -50.38
CA LYS A 25 1.95 7.32 -51.39
C LYS A 25 1.27 6.58 -52.53
N GLU A 26 1.88 5.52 -53.06
CA GLU A 26 1.30 4.70 -54.12
C GLU A 26 0.01 4.01 -53.65
N PHE A 27 0.00 3.51 -52.42
CA PHE A 27 -1.20 2.96 -51.79
C PHE A 27 -2.31 4.01 -51.69
N ASP A 28 -1.99 5.22 -51.23
CA ASP A 28 -2.97 6.29 -51.06
C ASP A 28 -3.61 6.72 -52.38
N GLU A 29 -2.84 6.81 -53.47
CA GLU A 29 -3.35 7.14 -54.80
C GLU A 29 -4.24 6.03 -55.36
N LYS A 30 -3.83 4.77 -55.20
CA LYS A 30 -4.61 3.59 -55.60
C LYS A 30 -5.93 3.50 -54.85
N VAL A 31 -5.93 3.72 -53.54
CA VAL A 31 -7.15 3.68 -52.72
C VAL A 31 -8.05 4.87 -53.00
N LYS A 32 -7.51 6.04 -53.32
CA LYS A 32 -8.33 7.21 -53.70
C LYS A 32 -9.18 6.93 -54.95
N ASN A 33 -8.65 6.18 -55.90
CA ASN A 33 -9.32 5.83 -57.15
C ASN A 33 -10.27 4.62 -57.05
N MET A 34 -10.32 3.91 -55.91
CA MET A 34 -11.25 2.80 -55.70
C MET A 34 -12.66 3.27 -55.34
N SER A 35 -13.67 2.59 -55.88
CA SER A 35 -15.08 2.77 -55.48
C SER A 35 -15.29 2.46 -53.99
N PHE A 36 -16.33 3.05 -53.39
CA PHE A 36 -16.75 2.74 -52.02
C PHE A 36 -16.97 1.23 -51.83
N ASP A 37 -17.68 0.59 -52.75
CA ASP A 37 -18.01 -0.84 -52.66
C ASP A 37 -16.75 -1.71 -52.74
N ASP A 38 -15.79 -1.35 -53.60
CA ASP A 38 -14.53 -2.07 -53.72
C ASP A 38 -13.67 -1.94 -52.45
N LYS A 39 -13.66 -0.76 -51.82
CA LYS A 39 -12.99 -0.55 -50.53
C LYS A 39 -13.61 -1.44 -49.46
N VAL A 40 -14.94 -1.46 -49.37
CA VAL A 40 -15.67 -2.27 -48.39
C VAL A 40 -15.42 -3.76 -48.62
N ARG A 41 -15.49 -4.22 -49.88
CA ARG A 41 -15.18 -5.60 -50.24
C ARG A 41 -13.76 -5.99 -49.83
N LYS A 42 -12.77 -5.13 -50.13
CA LYS A 42 -11.37 -5.38 -49.75
C LYS A 42 -11.17 -5.47 -48.24
N ILE A 43 -11.87 -4.62 -47.47
CA ILE A 43 -11.85 -4.68 -46.00
C ILE A 43 -12.43 -6.00 -45.49
N LEU A 44 -13.54 -6.46 -46.07
CA LEU A 44 -14.18 -7.73 -45.68
C LEU A 44 -13.28 -8.92 -45.99
N ASP A 45 -12.65 -8.95 -47.17
CA ASP A 45 -11.70 -9.99 -47.57
C ASP A 45 -10.52 -10.04 -46.57
N LEU A 46 -9.92 -8.88 -46.26
CA LEU A 46 -8.80 -8.78 -45.29
C LEU A 46 -9.21 -9.18 -43.87
N LYS A 47 -10.43 -8.86 -43.44
CA LYS A 47 -10.98 -9.32 -42.16
C LYS A 47 -11.14 -10.83 -42.14
N LEU A 48 -11.59 -11.45 -43.23
CA LEU A 48 -11.73 -12.90 -43.34
C LEU A 48 -10.38 -13.61 -43.33
N GLU A 49 -9.40 -13.10 -44.08
CA GLU A 49 -8.01 -13.59 -44.06
C GLU A 49 -7.42 -13.50 -42.65
N GLY A 50 -7.56 -12.34 -41.99
CA GLY A 50 -7.10 -12.16 -40.61
C GLY A 50 -7.79 -13.09 -39.62
N ASN A 51 -9.08 -13.36 -39.80
CA ASN A 51 -9.82 -14.32 -38.97
C ASN A 51 -9.28 -15.75 -39.16
N ASN A 52 -8.91 -16.13 -40.38
CA ASN A 52 -8.31 -17.41 -40.67
C ASN A 52 -6.93 -17.55 -40.01
N ASP A 53 -6.09 -16.52 -40.12
CA ASP A 53 -4.78 -16.47 -39.45
C ASP A 53 -4.93 -16.52 -37.92
N TYR A 54 -5.92 -15.82 -37.36
CA TYR A 54 -6.22 -15.86 -35.93
C TYR A 54 -6.60 -17.26 -35.45
N LYS A 55 -7.47 -17.96 -36.20
CA LYS A 55 -7.85 -19.36 -35.90
C LYS A 55 -6.64 -20.29 -35.91
N ASN A 56 -5.69 -20.04 -36.81
CA ASN A 56 -4.43 -20.77 -36.91
C ASN A 56 -3.38 -20.32 -35.87
N LYS A 57 -3.74 -19.46 -34.91
CA LYS A 57 -2.86 -18.87 -33.88
C LYS A 57 -1.69 -18.05 -34.45
N ASN A 58 -1.76 -17.66 -35.73
CA ASN A 58 -0.77 -16.81 -36.39
C ASN A 58 -1.08 -15.33 -36.10
N TYR A 59 -0.99 -14.91 -34.84
CA TYR A 59 -1.48 -13.61 -34.39
C TYR A 59 -0.80 -12.42 -35.08
N GLU A 60 0.52 -12.47 -35.32
CA GLU A 60 1.24 -11.40 -36.03
C GLU A 60 0.78 -11.25 -37.50
N LYS A 61 0.49 -12.36 -38.20
CA LYS A 61 -0.07 -12.31 -39.56
C LYS A 61 -1.49 -11.73 -39.55
N ALA A 62 -2.31 -12.16 -38.59
CA ALA A 62 -3.65 -11.62 -38.41
C ALA A 62 -3.62 -10.10 -38.13
N ILE A 63 -2.69 -9.63 -37.29
CA ILE A 63 -2.48 -8.19 -37.03
C ILE A 63 -2.18 -7.45 -38.32
N ASN A 64 -1.27 -7.96 -39.17
CA ASN A 64 -0.94 -7.32 -40.44
C ASN A 64 -2.17 -7.20 -41.35
N LYS A 65 -2.96 -8.27 -41.48
CA LYS A 65 -4.19 -8.28 -42.30
C LYS A 65 -5.25 -7.32 -41.79
N TYR A 66 -5.49 -7.28 -40.48
CA TYR A 66 -6.44 -6.33 -39.91
C TYR A 66 -5.96 -4.88 -40.02
N ASN A 67 -4.66 -4.62 -39.83
CA ASN A 67 -4.09 -3.28 -40.01
C ASN A 67 -4.16 -2.82 -41.47
N GLU A 68 -3.93 -3.72 -42.42
CA GLU A 68 -4.13 -3.46 -43.85
C GLU A 68 -5.61 -3.08 -44.11
N GLY A 69 -6.55 -3.85 -43.58
CA GLY A 69 -7.99 -3.52 -43.64
C GLY A 69 -8.31 -2.16 -43.01
N MET A 70 -7.66 -1.82 -41.90
CA MET A 70 -7.79 -0.52 -41.25
C MET A 70 -7.23 0.64 -42.09
N LYS A 71 -6.21 0.41 -42.93
CA LYS A 71 -5.74 1.44 -43.88
C LYS A 71 -6.85 1.81 -44.86
N TYR A 72 -7.55 0.83 -45.45
CA TYR A 72 -8.71 1.07 -46.31
C TYR A 72 -9.87 1.72 -45.55
N MET A 73 -10.16 1.25 -44.32
CA MET A 73 -11.23 1.79 -43.47
C MET A 73 -11.07 3.29 -43.17
N LYS A 74 -9.83 3.77 -43.01
CA LYS A 74 -9.53 5.20 -42.77
C LYS A 74 -9.82 6.08 -44.00
N LYS A 75 -9.86 5.51 -45.20
CA LYS A 75 -10.11 6.21 -46.47
C LYS A 75 -11.59 6.18 -46.89
N ILE A 76 -12.46 5.63 -46.04
CA ILE A 76 -13.92 5.72 -46.21
C ILE A 76 -14.41 6.95 -45.46
N GLU A 77 -14.88 7.94 -46.22
CA GLU A 77 -15.58 9.12 -45.70
C GLU A 77 -17.06 8.79 -45.46
N ASN A 78 -17.73 9.50 -44.54
CA ASN A 78 -19.16 9.36 -44.25
C ASN A 78 -19.62 7.92 -43.93
N LYS A 79 -19.01 7.31 -42.90
CA LYS A 79 -19.31 5.95 -42.44
C LYS A 79 -20.75 5.83 -41.92
N ASN A 80 -21.57 5.05 -42.62
CA ASN A 80 -22.87 4.60 -42.12
C ASN A 80 -22.72 3.59 -40.96
N GLU A 81 -23.83 3.20 -40.35
CA GLU A 81 -23.84 2.30 -39.19
C GLU A 81 -23.15 0.95 -39.48
N LYS A 82 -23.41 0.33 -40.64
CA LYS A 82 -22.77 -0.94 -41.03
C LYS A 82 -21.24 -0.82 -41.17
N ILE A 83 -20.75 0.31 -41.67
CA ILE A 83 -19.29 0.55 -41.75
C ILE A 83 -18.70 0.77 -40.36
N LYS A 84 -19.42 1.45 -39.46
CA LYS A 84 -18.99 1.59 -38.04
C LYS A 84 -18.95 0.24 -37.33
N GLU A 85 -19.93 -0.63 -37.53
CA GLU A 85 -19.92 -1.99 -37.00
C GLU A 85 -18.74 -2.80 -37.52
N LEU A 86 -18.42 -2.67 -38.81
CA LEU A 86 -17.25 -3.31 -39.42
C LEU A 86 -15.93 -2.79 -38.84
N GLU A 87 -15.84 -1.48 -38.62
CA GLU A 87 -14.69 -0.83 -37.98
C GLU A 87 -14.51 -1.29 -36.53
N ILE A 88 -15.59 -1.32 -35.75
CA ILE A 88 -15.60 -1.87 -34.38
C ILE A 88 -15.11 -3.32 -34.39
N ALA A 89 -15.57 -4.14 -35.34
CA ALA A 89 -15.15 -5.53 -35.43
C ALA A 89 -13.65 -5.68 -35.72
N LEU A 90 -13.06 -4.82 -36.57
CA LEU A 90 -11.63 -4.80 -36.82
C LEU A 90 -10.83 -4.37 -35.59
N TYR A 91 -11.25 -3.31 -34.91
CA TYR A 91 -10.58 -2.86 -33.69
C TYR A 91 -10.65 -3.91 -32.57
N LEU A 92 -11.79 -4.58 -32.41
CA LEU A 92 -11.91 -5.74 -31.52
C LEU A 92 -10.92 -6.83 -31.94
N ASN A 93 -10.89 -7.23 -33.21
CA ASN A 93 -9.99 -8.29 -33.67
C ASN A 93 -8.51 -7.93 -33.45
N LEU A 94 -8.12 -6.68 -33.69
CA LEU A 94 -6.77 -6.18 -33.38
C LEU A 94 -6.48 -6.25 -31.88
N SER A 95 -7.40 -5.80 -31.03
CA SER A 95 -7.17 -5.76 -29.57
C SER A 95 -6.84 -7.14 -28.99
N ILE A 96 -7.53 -8.19 -29.45
CA ILE A 96 -7.31 -9.55 -28.97
C ILE A 96 -6.02 -10.14 -29.55
N CYS A 97 -5.69 -9.87 -30.81
CA CYS A 97 -4.40 -10.30 -31.37
C CYS A 97 -3.23 -9.65 -30.64
N TYR A 98 -3.29 -8.33 -30.40
CA TYR A 98 -2.26 -7.60 -29.67
C TYR A 98 -2.11 -8.11 -28.24
N SER A 99 -3.21 -8.44 -27.57
CA SER A 99 -3.16 -9.08 -26.24
C SER A 99 -2.51 -10.47 -26.28
N ASN A 100 -2.76 -11.28 -27.30
CA ASN A 100 -2.14 -12.61 -27.44
C ASN A 100 -0.64 -12.56 -27.75
N VAL A 101 -0.13 -11.45 -28.30
CA VAL A 101 1.31 -11.21 -28.49
C VAL A 101 1.92 -10.33 -27.40
N GLU A 102 1.21 -10.16 -26.28
CA GLU A 102 1.64 -9.40 -25.09
C GLU A 102 1.95 -7.91 -25.35
N LYS A 103 1.45 -7.36 -26.46
CA LYS A 103 1.51 -5.93 -26.81
C LYS A 103 0.30 -5.20 -26.22
N TYR A 104 0.28 -5.10 -24.89
CA TYR A 104 -0.91 -4.67 -24.15
C TYR A 104 -1.27 -3.19 -24.32
N ASN A 105 -0.30 -2.31 -24.62
CA ASN A 105 -0.58 -0.90 -24.87
C ASN A 105 -1.30 -0.71 -26.22
N GLU A 106 -0.86 -1.41 -27.26
CA GLU A 106 -1.52 -1.42 -28.56
C GLU A 106 -2.92 -2.05 -28.44
N ALA A 107 -3.06 -3.11 -27.65
CA ALA A 107 -4.38 -3.69 -27.35
C ALA A 107 -5.30 -2.66 -26.68
N TYR A 108 -4.78 -1.88 -25.72
CA TYR A 108 -5.50 -0.83 -25.02
C TYR A 108 -5.95 0.29 -25.96
N ASP A 109 -5.09 0.74 -26.87
CA ASP A 109 -5.44 1.80 -27.82
C ASP A 109 -6.60 1.35 -28.74
N ASN A 110 -6.53 0.11 -29.25
CA ASN A 110 -7.58 -0.45 -30.09
C ASN A 110 -8.90 -0.62 -29.32
N ILE A 111 -8.88 -1.09 -28.07
CA ILE A 111 -10.11 -1.26 -27.29
C ILE A 111 -10.73 0.08 -26.88
N THR A 112 -9.90 1.09 -26.63
CA THR A 112 -10.36 2.45 -26.35
C THR A 112 -11.06 3.04 -27.59
N LYS A 113 -10.57 2.76 -28.80
CA LYS A 113 -11.28 3.12 -30.04
C LYS A 113 -12.64 2.43 -30.16
N VAL A 114 -12.74 1.15 -29.83
CA VAL A 114 -14.04 0.44 -29.78
C VAL A 114 -15.02 1.17 -28.87
N LEU A 115 -14.62 1.45 -27.63
CA LEU A 115 -15.49 2.09 -26.63
C LEU A 115 -15.79 3.56 -26.96
N SER A 116 -14.96 4.23 -27.76
CA SER A 116 -15.26 5.56 -28.27
C SER A 116 -16.34 5.55 -29.37
N LEU A 117 -16.44 4.46 -30.14
CA LEU A 117 -17.44 4.28 -31.19
C LEU A 117 -18.75 3.69 -30.65
N ASP A 118 -18.65 2.73 -29.73
CA ASP A 118 -19.76 2.07 -29.04
C ASP A 118 -19.40 1.85 -27.57
N LYS A 119 -19.88 2.76 -26.71
CA LYS A 119 -19.65 2.73 -25.26
C LYS A 119 -20.32 1.53 -24.58
N THR A 120 -21.35 0.96 -25.20
CA THR A 120 -22.16 -0.14 -24.65
C THR A 120 -21.66 -1.51 -25.09
N ASN A 121 -20.59 -1.57 -25.88
CA ASN A 121 -20.06 -2.81 -26.42
C ASN A 121 -19.59 -3.78 -25.32
N ALA A 122 -20.39 -4.80 -25.01
CA ALA A 122 -20.09 -5.78 -23.96
C ALA A 122 -18.71 -6.45 -24.16
N LYS A 123 -18.37 -6.81 -25.41
CA LYS A 123 -17.06 -7.42 -25.73
C LYS A 123 -15.92 -6.42 -25.52
N GLY A 124 -16.14 -5.16 -25.90
CA GLY A 124 -15.19 -4.06 -25.70
C GLY A 124 -14.88 -3.83 -24.23
N MET A 125 -15.92 -3.67 -23.41
CA MET A 125 -15.81 -3.44 -21.97
C MET A 125 -15.11 -4.60 -21.27
N PHE A 126 -15.50 -5.84 -21.59
CA PHE A 126 -14.90 -7.02 -20.97
C PHE A 126 -13.41 -7.16 -21.33
N ARG A 127 -13.04 -6.92 -22.60
CA ARG A 127 -11.64 -6.96 -23.04
C ARG A 127 -10.79 -5.85 -22.43
N LEU A 128 -11.34 -4.66 -22.22
CA LEU A 128 -10.64 -3.59 -21.50
C LEU A 128 -10.22 -4.06 -20.10
N CYS A 129 -11.11 -4.76 -19.40
CA CYS A 129 -10.80 -5.33 -18.09
C CYS A 129 -9.65 -6.34 -18.15
N GLN A 130 -9.65 -7.21 -19.17
CA GLN A 130 -8.57 -8.19 -19.40
C GLN A 130 -7.24 -7.51 -19.72
N ILE A 131 -7.27 -6.47 -20.55
CA ILE A 131 -6.07 -5.71 -20.94
C ILE A 131 -5.48 -4.98 -19.74
N GLU A 132 -6.29 -4.27 -18.95
CA GLU A 132 -5.80 -3.58 -17.73
C GLU A 132 -5.24 -4.56 -16.70
N PHE A 133 -5.86 -5.74 -16.56
CA PHE A 133 -5.32 -6.81 -15.74
C PHE A 133 -3.93 -7.27 -16.21
N ASN A 134 -3.76 -7.49 -17.51
CA ASN A 134 -2.49 -7.91 -18.09
C ASN A 134 -1.41 -6.82 -18.07
N ARG A 135 -1.81 -5.54 -18.03
CA ARG A 135 -0.91 -4.38 -17.83
C ARG A 135 -0.49 -4.21 -16.36
N CYS A 136 -0.93 -5.11 -15.47
CA CYS A 136 -0.72 -5.03 -14.02
C CYS A 136 -1.34 -3.78 -13.35
N ASN A 137 -2.27 -3.10 -14.02
CA ASN A 137 -3.02 -1.97 -13.46
C ASN A 137 -4.22 -2.49 -12.66
N PHE A 138 -3.95 -3.22 -11.58
CA PHE A 138 -4.98 -4.00 -10.88
C PHE A 138 -6.11 -3.16 -10.29
N ASP A 139 -5.84 -1.93 -9.85
CA ASP A 139 -6.86 -1.01 -9.34
C ASP A 139 -7.85 -0.62 -10.46
N VAL A 140 -7.34 -0.18 -11.60
CA VAL A 140 -8.15 0.19 -12.77
C VAL A 140 -8.92 -1.02 -13.30
N ALA A 141 -8.26 -2.18 -13.39
CA ALA A 141 -8.89 -3.41 -13.84
C ALA A 141 -10.06 -3.83 -12.92
N LYS A 142 -9.90 -3.66 -11.61
CA LYS A 142 -10.92 -3.96 -10.60
C LYS A 142 -12.13 -3.05 -10.73
N ASP A 143 -11.91 -1.75 -10.88
CA ASP A 143 -13.01 -0.79 -11.05
C ASP A 143 -13.79 -1.08 -12.33
N LYS A 144 -13.09 -1.31 -13.45
CA LYS A 144 -13.71 -1.60 -14.74
C LYS A 144 -14.48 -2.93 -14.76
N ILE A 145 -13.95 -3.98 -14.14
CA ILE A 145 -14.68 -5.27 -14.10
C ILE A 145 -15.89 -5.20 -13.16
N GLN A 146 -15.84 -4.38 -12.11
CA GLN A 146 -16.99 -4.13 -11.25
C GLN A 146 -18.09 -3.34 -11.97
N GLU A 147 -17.73 -2.30 -12.73
CA GLU A 147 -18.66 -1.60 -13.64
C GLU A 147 -19.31 -2.59 -14.63
N PHE A 148 -18.50 -3.47 -15.23
CA PHE A 148 -18.99 -4.48 -16.16
C PHE A 148 -19.97 -5.48 -15.52
N ILE A 149 -19.66 -5.99 -14.32
CA ILE A 149 -20.53 -6.96 -13.61
C ILE A 149 -21.86 -6.31 -13.18
N LYS A 150 -21.87 -5.01 -12.87
CA LYS A 150 -23.13 -4.29 -12.58
C LYS A 150 -24.09 -4.30 -13.78
N ILE A 151 -23.55 -4.22 -15.00
CA ILE A 151 -24.35 -4.25 -16.24
C ILE A 151 -24.67 -5.69 -16.66
N TYR A 152 -23.72 -6.61 -16.49
CA TYR A 152 -23.81 -8.01 -16.92
C TYR A 152 -23.61 -8.99 -15.75
N PRO A 153 -24.55 -9.08 -14.80
CA PRO A 153 -24.39 -9.83 -13.55
C PRO A 153 -24.27 -11.34 -13.75
N ASP A 154 -24.79 -11.89 -14.84
CA ASP A 154 -24.74 -13.33 -15.13
C ASP A 154 -23.45 -13.78 -15.82
N ASN A 155 -22.54 -12.84 -16.13
CA ASN A 155 -21.30 -13.16 -16.79
C ASN A 155 -20.32 -13.87 -15.83
N ILE A 156 -20.24 -15.19 -15.93
CA ILE A 156 -19.38 -16.06 -15.12
C ILE A 156 -17.90 -15.70 -15.33
N GLU A 157 -17.49 -15.39 -16.55
CA GLU A 157 -16.10 -15.09 -16.90
C GLU A 157 -15.64 -13.77 -16.26
N ALA A 158 -16.54 -12.79 -16.18
CA ALA A 158 -16.28 -11.54 -15.47
C ALA A 158 -16.08 -11.74 -13.96
N LYS A 159 -16.91 -12.59 -13.33
CA LYS A 159 -16.74 -12.95 -11.91
C LYS A 159 -15.40 -13.67 -11.66
N LYS A 160 -14.99 -14.56 -12.58
CA LYS A 160 -13.68 -15.22 -12.53
C LYS A 160 -12.53 -14.23 -12.68
N LEU A 161 -12.62 -13.31 -13.65
CA LEU A 161 -11.60 -12.29 -13.87
C LEU A 161 -11.46 -11.36 -12.66
N LEU A 162 -12.57 -10.92 -12.04
CA LEU A 162 -12.54 -10.13 -10.81
C LEU A 162 -11.80 -10.88 -9.68
N LYS A 163 -12.08 -12.17 -9.49
CA LYS A 163 -11.37 -13.00 -8.50
C LYS A 163 -9.86 -13.02 -8.77
N ASN A 164 -9.46 -13.20 -10.03
CA ASN A 164 -8.04 -13.22 -10.43
C ASN A 164 -7.36 -11.86 -10.22
N ILE A 165 -8.04 -10.76 -10.54
CA ILE A 165 -7.55 -9.39 -10.30
C ILE A 165 -7.24 -9.20 -8.81
N ILE A 166 -8.18 -9.54 -7.92
CA ILE A 166 -8.00 -9.37 -6.47
C ILE A 166 -6.84 -10.21 -5.94
N LEU A 167 -6.72 -11.46 -6.41
CA LEU A 167 -5.62 -12.34 -6.00
C LEU A 167 -4.26 -11.75 -6.40
N LYS A 168 -4.13 -11.30 -7.66
CA LYS A 168 -2.89 -10.70 -8.16
C LYS A 168 -2.58 -9.36 -7.51
N GLN A 169 -3.59 -8.54 -7.22
CA GLN A 169 -3.45 -7.29 -6.48
C GLN A 169 -2.89 -7.53 -5.08
N ASN A 170 -3.41 -8.52 -4.35
CA ASN A 170 -2.91 -8.87 -3.02
C ASN A 170 -1.48 -9.41 -3.06
N GLU A 171 -1.14 -10.25 -4.04
CA GLU A 171 0.23 -10.73 -4.26
C GLU A 171 1.18 -9.56 -4.53
N HIS A 172 0.77 -8.61 -5.37
CA HIS A 172 1.55 -7.42 -5.69
C HIS A 172 1.77 -6.53 -4.46
N ASN A 173 0.71 -6.27 -3.68
CA ASN A 173 0.78 -5.48 -2.45
C ASN A 173 1.65 -6.15 -1.37
N LYS A 174 1.57 -7.48 -1.24
CA LYS A 174 2.45 -8.24 -0.34
C LYS A 174 3.92 -8.09 -0.75
N LYS A 175 4.24 -8.28 -2.03
CA LYS A 175 5.60 -8.10 -2.56
C LYS A 175 6.12 -6.68 -2.35
N GLN A 176 5.28 -5.67 -2.57
CA GLN A 176 5.64 -4.28 -2.29
C GLN A 176 5.93 -4.08 -0.80
N LYS A 177 5.05 -4.54 0.10
CA LYS A 177 5.24 -4.43 1.55
C LYS A 177 6.54 -5.10 2.01
N GLU A 178 6.83 -6.30 1.50
CA GLU A 178 8.08 -7.00 1.79
C GLU A 178 9.31 -6.25 1.27
N ALA A 179 9.25 -5.70 0.04
CA ALA A 179 10.32 -4.89 -0.52
C ALA A 179 10.56 -3.60 0.30
N PHE A 180 9.50 -2.90 0.70
CA PHE A 180 9.59 -1.73 1.57
C PHE A 180 10.13 -2.10 2.96
N SER A 181 9.67 -3.19 3.56
CA SER A 181 10.14 -3.63 4.89
C SER A 181 11.65 -3.92 4.88
N LYS A 182 12.17 -4.57 3.83
CA LYS A 182 13.61 -4.80 3.65
C LYS A 182 14.42 -3.50 3.53
N ILE A 183 13.85 -2.44 2.95
CA ILE A 183 14.49 -1.12 2.88
C ILE A 183 14.59 -0.52 4.29
N PHE A 184 13.53 -0.64 5.11
CA PHE A 184 13.54 -0.15 6.50
C PHE A 184 14.48 -0.96 7.40
N GLU A 185 14.49 -2.29 7.31
CA GLU A 185 15.42 -3.14 8.06
C GLU A 185 16.89 -2.81 7.74
N LYS A 186 17.20 -2.60 6.46
CA LYS A 186 18.54 -2.19 6.02
C LYS A 186 18.91 -0.76 6.46
N ALA A 187 17.92 0.11 6.66
CA ALA A 187 18.11 1.46 7.19
C ALA A 187 18.14 1.52 8.72
N SER A 188 17.61 0.51 9.44
CA SER A 188 17.51 0.47 10.91
C SER A 188 18.88 0.56 11.59
N GLY A 189 19.94 0.04 10.97
CA GLY A 189 21.32 0.20 11.48
C GLY A 189 21.83 1.66 11.49
N LEU A 190 21.08 2.61 10.91
CA LEU A 190 21.39 4.04 10.91
C LEU A 190 20.62 4.85 11.97
N TYR A 191 19.57 4.28 12.59
CA TYR A 191 18.66 4.99 13.51
C TYR A 191 19.05 4.85 14.98
N ASP A 192 19.69 3.75 15.38
CA ASP A 192 20.16 3.54 16.76
C ASP A 192 21.17 4.61 17.22
N ASP A 193 21.99 5.11 16.29
CA ASP A 193 22.95 6.18 16.55
C ASP A 193 22.26 7.54 16.74
N ARG A 194 21.11 7.74 16.10
CA ARG A 194 20.35 8.99 16.17
C ARG A 194 19.62 9.13 17.50
N GLU A 195 19.03 8.07 18.04
CA GLU A 195 18.36 8.10 19.34
C GLU A 195 19.34 8.35 20.50
N LYS A 196 20.49 7.68 20.47
CA LYS A 196 21.58 7.91 21.44
C LYS A 196 22.08 9.36 21.38
N GLU A 197 22.25 9.91 20.18
CA GLU A 197 22.67 11.30 19.99
C GLU A 197 21.61 12.31 20.47
N ILE A 198 20.32 12.03 20.27
CA ILE A 198 19.22 12.86 20.79
C ILE A 198 19.24 12.87 22.33
N MET A 199 19.42 11.71 22.96
CA MET A 199 19.50 11.61 24.43
C MET A 199 20.74 12.31 24.99
N ARG A 200 21.89 12.19 24.32
CA ARG A 200 23.12 12.91 24.68
C ARG A 200 22.91 14.42 24.66
N LYS A 201 22.32 14.96 23.60
CA LYS A 201 22.02 16.40 23.47
C LYS A 201 21.01 16.90 24.51
N LYS A 202 19.98 16.10 24.85
CA LYS A 202 19.04 16.44 25.92
C LYS A 202 19.75 16.56 27.27
N LYS A 203 20.63 15.61 27.58
CA LYS A 203 21.40 15.59 28.83
C LYS A 203 22.37 16.79 28.92
N GLU A 204 23.09 17.09 27.84
CA GLU A 204 23.98 18.26 27.77
C GLU A 204 23.22 19.59 27.98
N LYS A 205 22.02 19.70 27.40
CA LYS A 205 21.16 20.88 27.55
C LYS A 205 20.67 21.04 28.99
N TYR A 206 20.21 19.96 29.63
CA TYR A 206 19.83 19.95 31.04
C TYR A 206 20.99 20.37 31.94
N GLU A 207 22.17 19.77 31.76
CA GLU A 207 23.36 20.07 32.58
C GLU A 207 23.77 21.53 32.46
N LYS A 208 23.70 22.11 31.25
CA LYS A 208 23.96 23.53 31.02
C LYS A 208 22.96 24.42 31.75
N GLU A 209 21.67 24.12 31.66
CA GLU A 209 20.61 24.91 32.29
C GLU A 209 20.65 24.83 33.82
N MET A 210 21.00 23.66 34.39
CA MET A 210 21.19 23.51 35.83
C MET A 210 22.43 24.27 36.32
N LYS A 211 23.50 24.35 35.51
CA LYS A 211 24.67 25.14 35.84
C LYS A 211 24.35 26.65 35.85
N GLU A 212 23.60 27.13 34.87
CA GLU A 212 23.14 28.53 34.80
C GLU A 212 22.19 28.89 35.95
N ARG A 213 21.28 27.98 36.35
CA ARG A 213 20.42 28.16 37.54
C ARG A 213 21.23 28.23 38.84
N LYS A 214 22.23 27.37 38.97
CA LYS A 214 23.13 27.36 40.14
C LYS A 214 23.97 28.65 40.24
N GLU A 215 24.41 29.21 39.13
CA GLU A 215 25.11 30.50 39.08
C GLU A 215 24.20 31.68 39.45
N LYS A 216 22.89 31.56 39.23
CA LYS A 216 21.87 32.55 39.60
C LYS A 216 21.26 32.33 41.00
N ASN A 217 21.75 31.35 41.77
CA ASN A 217 21.20 30.96 43.08
C ASN A 217 19.72 30.50 43.03
N GLU A 218 19.29 29.87 41.94
CA GLU A 218 17.97 29.27 41.78
C GLU A 218 17.97 27.77 42.13
N ASP A 219 16.81 27.22 42.52
CA ASP A 219 16.66 25.81 42.88
C ASP A 219 16.88 24.86 41.69
N ILE A 220 17.49 23.70 41.98
CA ILE A 220 17.79 22.66 40.99
C ILE A 220 16.54 21.79 40.76
N ILE A 221 16.13 21.66 39.50
CA ILE A 221 14.98 20.87 39.07
C ILE A 221 15.47 19.48 38.61
N LYS A 222 14.71 18.42 38.88
CA LYS A 222 15.07 17.05 38.45
C LYS A 222 14.90 16.88 36.93
N PHE A 223 15.62 15.93 36.34
CA PHE A 223 15.67 15.73 34.88
C PHE A 223 14.29 15.44 34.27
N GLU A 224 13.48 14.60 34.91
CA GLU A 224 12.15 14.23 34.45
C GLU A 224 11.19 15.43 34.49
N GLU A 225 11.26 16.25 35.53
CA GLU A 225 10.46 17.48 35.67
C GLU A 225 10.92 18.56 34.67
N TRP A 226 12.22 18.66 34.42
CA TRP A 226 12.77 19.56 33.40
C TRP A 226 12.38 19.14 31.98
N GLU A 227 12.35 17.84 31.67
CA GLU A 227 11.97 17.35 30.35
C GLU A 227 10.50 17.67 30.02
N ILE A 228 9.61 17.56 31.02
CA ILE A 228 8.20 17.96 30.88
C ILE A 228 8.12 19.47 30.60
N LEU A 229 8.83 20.30 31.37
CA LEU A 229 8.85 21.75 31.20
C LEU A 229 9.44 22.19 29.84
N ASP A 230 10.52 21.55 29.37
CA ASP A 230 11.13 21.84 28.06
C ASP A 230 10.21 21.44 26.90
N ASN A 231 9.49 20.33 27.04
CA ASN A 231 8.50 19.89 26.05
C ASN A 231 7.30 20.83 26.00
N GLU A 232 6.75 21.24 27.15
CA GLU A 232 5.66 22.23 27.20
C GLU A 232 6.07 23.57 26.60
N LYS A 233 7.31 24.03 26.87
CA LYS A 233 7.86 25.26 26.30
C LYS A 233 7.95 25.17 24.77
N ARG A 234 8.44 24.05 24.24
CA ARG A 234 8.50 23.80 22.79
C ARG A 234 7.12 23.78 22.13
N ILE A 235 6.13 23.16 22.77
CA ILE A 235 4.75 23.12 22.24
C ILE A 235 4.18 24.54 22.17
N LYS A 236 4.38 25.36 23.20
CA LYS A 236 3.96 26.77 23.21
C LYS A 236 4.66 27.58 22.12
N GLU A 237 5.97 27.44 21.96
CA GLU A 237 6.74 28.13 20.91
C GLU A 237 6.28 27.72 19.50
N ASP A 238 5.97 26.44 19.28
CA ASP A 238 5.48 25.95 17.99
C ASP A 238 4.04 26.41 17.70
N GLU A 239 3.17 26.49 18.70
CA GLU A 239 1.83 27.08 18.57
C GLU A 239 1.88 28.58 18.25
N GLU A 240 2.78 29.33 18.89
CA GLU A 240 2.98 30.75 18.61
C GLU A 240 3.48 30.96 17.18
N LYS A 241 4.47 30.19 16.71
CA LYS A 241 4.95 30.23 15.32
C LYS A 241 3.85 29.87 14.33
N ARG A 242 2.97 28.93 14.66
CA ARG A 242 1.82 28.58 13.80
C ARG A 242 0.84 29.75 13.70
N LYS A 243 0.49 30.37 14.83
CA LYS A 243 -0.38 31.57 14.86
C LYS A 243 0.23 32.75 14.09
N GLU A 244 1.55 32.92 14.16
CA GLU A 244 2.25 33.96 13.42
C GLU A 244 2.22 33.70 11.91
N LYS A 245 2.52 32.47 11.46
CA LYS A 245 2.40 32.07 10.05
C LYS A 245 0.97 32.19 9.51
N GLU A 246 -0.03 31.89 10.34
CA GLU A 246 -1.44 32.02 9.96
C GLU A 246 -1.82 33.49 9.75
N LYS A 247 -1.41 34.38 10.66
CA LYS A 247 -1.59 35.84 10.51
C LYS A 247 -0.86 36.38 9.27
N GLU A 248 0.31 35.86 8.93
CA GLU A 248 1.02 36.23 7.70
C GLU A 248 0.26 35.79 6.43
N ARG A 249 -0.26 34.56 6.42
CA ARG A 249 -1.08 34.04 5.31
C ARG A 249 -2.37 34.83 5.12
N GLU A 250 -3.03 35.23 6.21
CA GLU A 250 -4.23 36.07 6.15
C GLU A 250 -3.91 37.45 5.55
N LYS A 251 -2.84 38.11 6.01
CA LYS A 251 -2.38 39.38 5.43
C LYS A 251 -2.02 39.25 3.95
N GLN A 252 -1.47 38.12 3.53
CA GLN A 252 -1.12 37.87 2.14
C GLN A 252 -2.38 37.66 1.27
N ASN A 253 -3.35 36.89 1.77
CA ASN A 253 -4.64 36.69 1.11
C ASN A 253 -5.44 38.00 0.98
N GLU A 254 -5.41 38.88 1.98
CA GLU A 254 -6.05 40.21 1.89
C GLU A 254 -5.37 41.09 0.84
N LYS A 255 -4.04 41.10 0.79
CA LYS A 255 -3.28 41.82 -0.25
C LYS A 255 -3.57 41.28 -1.64
N GLU A 256 -3.71 39.98 -1.81
CA GLU A 256 -4.09 39.35 -3.08
C GLU A 256 -5.52 39.71 -3.50
N LYS A 257 -6.48 39.70 -2.56
CA LYS A 257 -7.85 40.15 -2.84
C LYS A 257 -7.92 41.63 -3.23
N GLN A 258 -7.09 42.49 -2.61
CA GLN A 258 -6.99 43.90 -3.01
C GLN A 258 -6.38 44.05 -4.41
N LYS A 259 -5.30 43.31 -4.71
CA LYS A 259 -4.69 43.28 -6.04
C LYS A 259 -5.64 42.75 -7.11
N GLN A 260 -6.43 41.71 -6.83
CA GLN A 260 -7.46 41.22 -7.76
C GLN A 260 -8.55 42.26 -8.01
N LYS A 261 -9.04 42.95 -6.97
CA LYS A 261 -10.02 44.04 -7.13
C LYS A 261 -9.45 45.21 -7.95
N GLU A 262 -8.16 45.52 -7.81
CA GLU A 262 -7.48 46.52 -8.64
C GLU A 262 -7.25 46.06 -10.09
N MET A 263 -6.91 44.78 -10.30
CA MET A 263 -6.79 44.18 -11.64
C MET A 263 -8.14 44.12 -12.35
N GLU A 264 -9.23 43.79 -11.66
CA GLU A 264 -10.59 43.81 -12.21
C GLU A 264 -11.03 45.23 -12.58
N LYS A 265 -10.67 46.23 -11.77
CA LYS A 265 -10.88 47.65 -12.13
C LYS A 265 -10.03 48.08 -13.34
N LYS A 266 -8.79 47.58 -13.47
CA LYS A 266 -7.93 47.86 -14.63
C LYS A 266 -8.39 47.13 -15.89
N ASN A 267 -8.91 45.91 -15.79
CA ASN A 267 -9.42 45.14 -16.93
C ASN A 267 -10.76 45.68 -17.45
N LYS A 268 -11.58 46.32 -16.61
CA LYS A 268 -12.75 47.08 -17.08
C LYS A 268 -12.39 48.31 -17.93
N ASN A 269 -11.18 48.84 -17.80
CA ASN A 269 -10.69 49.99 -18.58
C ASN A 269 -9.84 49.61 -19.81
N LYS A 270 -9.72 48.32 -20.15
CA LYS A 270 -8.83 47.82 -21.22
C LYS A 270 -9.53 47.02 -22.32
N ASN A 271 -10.86 47.07 -22.39
CA ASN A 271 -11.65 46.44 -23.46
C ASN A 271 -11.97 47.39 -24.63
N ASP A 272 -11.18 48.46 -24.80
CA ASP A 272 -11.13 49.22 -26.04
C ASP A 272 -9.70 49.14 -26.60
N SER A 273 -9.59 48.75 -27.87
CA SER A 273 -8.40 48.69 -28.75
C SER A 273 -7.57 47.38 -28.81
N LEU A 274 -8.03 46.55 -29.75
CA LEU A 274 -7.28 46.01 -30.90
C LEU A 274 -6.20 44.93 -30.75
N MET A 275 -6.48 43.84 -31.51
CA MET A 275 -5.56 42.85 -32.07
C MET A 275 -4.40 43.45 -32.89
N SER A 276 -3.28 42.71 -32.99
CA SER A 276 -2.70 42.24 -34.27
C SER A 276 -1.28 41.68 -34.12
N SER A 277 -1.06 40.50 -34.73
CA SER A 277 0.17 40.02 -35.42
C SER A 277 1.48 39.85 -34.63
N SER A 278 2.43 38.96 -34.92
CA SER A 278 2.54 37.70 -35.68
C SER A 278 4.03 37.30 -35.61
N THR A 279 4.30 36.02 -35.30
CA THR A 279 5.43 35.18 -35.76
C THR A 279 6.93 35.49 -35.48
N THR A 280 7.63 34.39 -35.15
CA THR A 280 9.01 33.92 -35.52
C THR A 280 10.25 34.19 -34.62
N ASN A 281 10.74 33.07 -34.07
CA ASN A 281 12.11 32.52 -34.00
C ASN A 281 13.30 33.37 -33.48
N ASN A 282 13.91 32.94 -32.38
CA ASN A 282 15.16 32.13 -32.43
C ASN A 282 15.60 31.59 -31.06
N ASN A 283 16.21 30.40 -31.13
CA ASN A 283 16.85 29.64 -30.05
C ASN A 283 17.94 30.41 -29.29
N SER A 284 17.87 30.36 -27.97
CA SER A 284 19.02 30.09 -27.11
C SER A 284 18.52 29.45 -25.82
N SER A 285 18.99 28.24 -25.53
CA SER A 285 18.69 27.50 -24.31
C SER A 285 19.30 28.23 -23.10
N TYR A 286 18.58 29.19 -22.56
CA TYR A 286 18.80 29.75 -21.24
C TYR A 286 17.59 29.34 -20.39
N LEU A 287 17.83 28.56 -19.34
CA LEU A 287 16.79 28.22 -18.37
C LEU A 287 16.32 29.53 -17.75
N ASP A 288 15.11 29.94 -18.11
CA ASP A 288 14.40 31.07 -17.52
C ASP A 288 13.99 30.65 -16.11
N ILE A 289 14.92 30.85 -15.16
CA ILE A 289 14.69 30.66 -13.74
C ILE A 289 13.82 31.83 -13.31
N ASP A 290 12.60 31.53 -12.86
CA ASP A 290 11.65 32.54 -12.42
C ASP A 290 12.15 33.27 -11.16
N GLU A 291 11.55 34.42 -10.87
CA GLU A 291 11.99 35.32 -9.79
C GLU A 291 11.93 34.65 -8.39
N GLU A 292 11.13 33.58 -8.29
CA GLU A 292 10.98 32.74 -7.11
C GLU A 292 12.14 31.72 -6.99
N ASP A 293 12.52 31.04 -8.07
CA ASP A 293 13.66 30.13 -8.07
C ASP A 293 15.00 30.87 -7.89
N GLN A 294 15.13 32.10 -8.40
CA GLN A 294 16.30 32.94 -8.13
C GLN A 294 16.40 33.35 -6.66
N LYS A 295 15.26 33.49 -5.99
CA LYS A 295 15.22 33.77 -4.55
C LYS A 295 15.65 32.56 -3.73
N ILE A 296 15.26 31.35 -4.14
CA ILE A 296 15.69 30.09 -3.52
C ILE A 296 17.20 29.87 -3.72
N ILE A 297 17.73 30.15 -4.91
CA ILE A 297 19.18 30.06 -5.18
C ILE A 297 19.98 31.09 -4.36
N ASN A 298 19.43 32.29 -4.16
CA ASN A 298 20.07 33.32 -3.35
C ASN A 298 19.98 33.05 -1.84
N GLU A 299 18.88 32.47 -1.35
CA GLU A 299 18.76 32.01 0.04
C GLU A 299 19.68 30.83 0.34
N THR A 300 19.79 29.86 -0.57
CA THR A 300 20.71 28.72 -0.42
C THR A 300 22.18 29.15 -0.47
N LYS A 301 22.53 30.14 -1.31
CA LYS A 301 23.87 30.78 -1.27
C LYS A 301 24.11 31.57 0.01
N LYS A 302 23.09 32.23 0.56
CA LYS A 302 23.17 33.02 1.80
C LYS A 302 23.29 32.15 3.06
N MET A 303 22.72 30.95 3.04
CA MET A 303 22.82 29.97 4.14
C MET A 303 24.20 29.26 4.20
N GLY A 304 24.99 29.35 3.13
CA GLY A 304 26.34 28.82 3.06
C GLY A 304 26.41 27.29 2.96
N TYR A 305 27.24 26.77 2.05
CA TYR A 305 27.55 25.34 1.98
C TYR A 305 28.20 24.89 3.30
N CYS A 306 27.56 23.97 4.01
CA CYS A 306 27.84 23.66 5.42
C CYS A 306 29.16 22.93 5.73
N TYR A 307 30.12 22.82 4.81
CA TYR A 307 31.29 21.95 5.04
C TYR A 307 32.68 22.52 4.79
N PHE A 308 32.84 23.76 4.33
CA PHE A 308 34.17 24.37 4.25
C PHE A 308 34.13 25.88 4.55
N LYS A 309 34.46 26.24 5.80
CA LYS A 309 34.75 27.64 6.15
C LYS A 309 36.11 28.01 5.58
N LYS A 310 36.22 29.17 4.90
CA LYS A 310 37.47 29.66 4.30
C LYS A 310 38.51 30.10 5.34
N ASP A 311 38.06 30.51 6.52
CA ASP A 311 38.93 30.95 7.61
C ASP A 311 38.81 30.01 8.81
N ILE A 312 39.91 29.33 9.11
CA ILE A 312 40.08 28.47 10.30
C ILE A 312 40.35 29.39 11.49
N LYS A 313 39.50 29.36 12.52
CA LYS A 313 39.74 30.09 13.78
C LYS A 313 40.89 29.44 14.57
N GLU A 314 41.61 30.21 15.38
CA GLU A 314 42.75 29.72 16.17
C GLU A 314 42.39 28.56 17.12
N ASP A 315 41.17 28.53 17.64
CA ASP A 315 40.67 27.46 18.50
C ASP A 315 40.40 26.17 17.72
N ASP A 316 39.94 26.27 16.47
CA ASP A 316 39.76 25.12 15.58
C ASP A 316 41.14 24.52 15.25
N LYS A 317 42.17 25.36 15.08
CA LYS A 317 43.56 24.93 14.84
C LYS A 317 44.13 24.12 16.01
N LYS A 318 43.87 24.56 17.25
CA LYS A 318 44.22 23.80 18.48
C LYS A 318 43.45 22.47 18.59
N PHE A 319 42.21 22.42 18.10
CA PHE A 319 41.39 21.20 18.12
C PHE A 319 41.88 20.16 17.09
N PHE A 320 42.38 20.61 15.94
CA PHE A 320 42.96 19.73 14.92
C PHE A 320 44.35 19.19 15.32
N GLU A 321 45.18 19.97 16.01
CA GLU A 321 46.48 19.48 16.54
C GLU A 321 46.33 18.35 17.57
N LYS A 322 45.24 18.37 18.35
CA LYS A 322 44.98 17.37 19.40
C LYS A 322 44.42 16.05 18.87
N ASN A 323 43.86 16.06 17.67
CA ASN A 323 43.19 14.91 17.03
C ASN A 323 43.90 14.47 15.74
N ILE A 324 45.23 14.63 15.65
CA ILE A 324 46.01 14.06 14.55
C ILE A 324 46.09 12.54 14.76
N PRO A 325 45.60 11.71 13.81
CA PRO A 325 45.66 10.27 13.94
C PRO A 325 47.12 9.80 14.05
N LYS A 326 47.45 9.15 15.16
CA LYS A 326 48.76 8.48 15.33
C LYS A 326 48.67 7.07 14.76
N LYS A 327 49.72 6.64 14.08
CA LYS A 327 49.84 5.29 13.53
C LYS A 327 49.83 4.29 14.70
N ILE A 328 48.94 3.31 14.65
CA ILE A 328 48.89 2.22 15.64
C ILE A 328 49.98 1.22 15.28
N ASP A 329 50.92 0.99 16.20
CA ASP A 329 51.89 -0.09 16.07
C ASP A 329 51.19 -1.42 16.37
N THR A 330 51.20 -2.32 15.40
CA THR A 330 50.58 -3.65 15.48
C THR A 330 51.47 -4.62 16.23
N THR A 331 51.50 -4.55 17.55
CA THR A 331 51.91 -5.68 18.39
C THR A 331 51.09 -5.71 19.68
N ASN A 332 50.45 -6.85 19.92
CA ASN A 332 49.71 -7.29 21.12
C ASN A 332 48.19 -7.22 21.03
N TYR A 333 47.63 -8.12 20.21
CA TYR A 333 46.36 -8.77 20.51
C TYR A 333 46.65 -9.97 21.41
N GLU A 334 46.21 -9.93 22.66
CA GLU A 334 45.65 -11.08 23.37
C GLU A 334 45.04 -10.66 24.72
N ASN A 335 43.90 -11.30 25.03
CA ASN A 335 43.18 -11.34 26.31
C ASN A 335 42.23 -10.19 26.69
N SER A 336 40.95 -10.36 26.32
CA SER A 336 39.85 -10.42 27.31
C SER A 336 38.54 -10.89 26.64
N ASN A 337 38.50 -12.18 26.31
CA ASN A 337 37.26 -12.91 26.09
C ASN A 337 36.91 -13.61 27.41
N THR A 338 35.93 -13.11 28.17
CA THR A 338 35.06 -13.89 29.07
C THR A 338 34.09 -12.96 29.81
N LEU A 339 32.86 -12.83 29.28
CA LEU A 339 31.59 -12.65 30.02
C LEU A 339 30.45 -12.31 29.05
N TYR A 340 30.18 -13.22 28.12
CA TYR A 340 28.89 -13.28 27.44
C TYR A 340 28.53 -14.74 27.31
N ASN A 341 27.66 -15.21 28.20
CA ASN A 341 26.71 -16.30 27.93
C ASN A 341 25.74 -16.40 29.11
N ASN A 342 24.65 -15.64 29.01
CA ASN A 342 23.35 -16.02 29.57
C ASN A 342 22.26 -15.29 28.78
N GLN A 343 21.97 -15.85 27.61
CA GLN A 343 20.72 -15.58 26.89
C GLN A 343 19.59 -16.26 27.67
N ASN A 344 18.92 -15.53 28.56
CA ASN A 344 17.50 -15.71 28.91
C ASN A 344 16.97 -14.84 30.07
N ASN A 345 17.75 -13.91 30.63
CA ASN A 345 17.19 -12.91 31.54
C ASN A 345 17.24 -11.53 30.90
N LYS A 346 16.05 -10.99 30.57
CA LYS A 346 15.83 -9.55 30.39
C LYS A 346 16.37 -8.89 31.67
N ALA A 347 17.19 -7.86 31.49
CA ALA A 347 17.94 -7.20 32.55
C ALA A 347 17.02 -6.72 33.68
N ILE A 348 16.97 -7.47 34.77
CA ILE A 348 16.62 -6.95 36.08
C ILE A 348 17.77 -6.04 36.48
N SER A 349 17.52 -4.73 36.56
CA SER A 349 18.49 -3.76 37.04
C SER A 349 18.91 -4.14 38.46
N SER A 350 20.20 -4.04 38.74
CA SER A 350 20.84 -4.39 40.03
C SER A 350 20.24 -3.68 41.26
N TRP A 351 19.31 -2.74 41.07
CA TRP A 351 18.49 -2.12 42.12
C TRP A 351 17.37 -3.03 42.67
N ASN A 352 16.87 -3.99 41.88
CA ASN A 352 15.76 -4.86 42.31
C ASN A 352 16.25 -6.11 43.06
N ALA A 353 17.57 -6.32 43.15
CA ALA A 353 18.17 -7.46 43.85
C ALA A 353 18.24 -7.28 45.38
N ALA A 354 17.92 -6.10 45.91
CA ALA A 354 18.15 -5.74 47.32
C ALA A 354 16.89 -5.76 48.22
N GLY A 355 15.73 -6.23 47.73
CA GLY A 355 14.62 -6.66 48.59
C GLY A 355 13.94 -5.57 49.43
N THR A 356 13.86 -4.32 48.96
CA THR A 356 13.11 -3.25 49.65
C THR A 356 11.74 -3.05 49.01
N THR A 357 10.71 -3.66 49.64
CA THR A 357 9.28 -3.28 49.61
C THR A 357 8.67 -2.89 48.26
N TYR A 358 8.21 -3.88 47.50
CA TYR A 358 6.91 -3.98 46.81
C TYR A 358 6.95 -5.37 46.14
N GLU A 359 6.10 -6.30 46.58
CA GLU A 359 6.12 -7.70 46.11
C GLU A 359 5.58 -7.78 44.67
N GLU A 360 6.39 -7.36 43.70
CA GLU A 360 6.17 -7.63 42.29
C GLU A 360 6.57 -9.08 42.02
N LYS A 361 5.57 -9.93 41.78
CA LYS A 361 5.78 -11.32 41.40
C LYS A 361 5.55 -11.47 39.90
N ASP A 362 6.61 -11.75 39.16
CA ASP A 362 6.52 -12.12 37.75
C ASP A 362 5.83 -13.50 37.62
N MET A 363 4.72 -13.50 36.89
CA MET A 363 3.90 -14.68 36.61
C MET A 363 3.88 -15.02 35.11
N THR A 364 4.69 -14.36 34.30
CA THR A 364 4.71 -14.46 32.84
C THR A 364 4.83 -15.89 32.35
N LYS A 365 5.74 -16.68 32.94
CA LYS A 365 5.95 -18.08 32.55
C LYS A 365 4.73 -18.96 32.83
N TRP A 366 4.09 -18.79 33.98
CA TRP A 366 2.87 -19.52 34.32
C TRP A 366 1.72 -19.10 33.40
N ALA A 367 1.56 -17.78 33.21
CA ALA A 367 0.50 -17.23 32.40
C ALA A 367 0.58 -17.70 30.95
N LYS A 368 1.79 -17.73 30.38
CA LYS A 368 2.04 -18.25 29.03
C LYS A 368 1.64 -19.72 28.89
N ASN A 369 2.06 -20.58 29.82
CA ASN A 369 1.72 -22.00 29.77
C ASN A 369 0.21 -22.22 29.92
N LYS A 370 -0.42 -21.50 30.87
CA LYS A 370 -1.83 -21.66 31.16
C LYS A 370 -2.73 -21.15 30.03
N ILE A 371 -2.42 -19.99 29.44
CA ILE A 371 -3.21 -19.49 28.32
C ILE A 371 -3.06 -20.38 27.09
N GLU A 372 -1.86 -20.92 26.85
CA GLU A 372 -1.65 -21.87 25.75
C GLU A 372 -2.48 -23.15 25.94
N GLU A 373 -2.55 -23.67 27.16
CA GLU A 373 -3.44 -24.78 27.54
C GLU A 373 -4.92 -24.43 27.33
N CYS A 374 -5.37 -23.28 27.84
CA CYS A 374 -6.75 -22.81 27.69
C CYS A 374 -7.15 -22.67 26.21
N LEU A 375 -6.27 -22.10 25.38
CA LEU A 375 -6.52 -21.90 23.95
C LEU A 375 -6.51 -23.23 23.17
N LYS A 376 -5.63 -24.19 23.52
CA LYS A 376 -5.63 -25.53 22.91
C LYS A 376 -6.86 -26.36 23.28
N ASN A 377 -7.42 -26.13 24.46
CA ASN A 377 -8.63 -26.81 24.96
C ASN A 377 -9.95 -26.17 24.50
N ILE A 378 -9.93 -25.33 23.45
CA ILE A 378 -11.18 -24.81 22.88
C ILE A 378 -11.93 -25.94 22.18
N HIS A 379 -13.09 -26.28 22.72
CA HIS A 379 -14.05 -27.18 22.06
C HIS A 379 -15.13 -26.37 21.35
N PHE A 380 -15.29 -26.64 20.05
CA PHE A 380 -16.31 -26.02 19.20
C PHE A 380 -17.56 -26.90 19.01
N LYS A 381 -17.81 -27.85 19.92
CA LYS A 381 -18.98 -28.74 19.89
C LYS A 381 -20.21 -28.09 20.55
N ASN A 382 -21.41 -28.46 20.10
CA ASN A 382 -22.69 -28.08 20.72
C ASN A 382 -23.49 -29.28 21.26
N ASP A 383 -22.95 -30.48 21.13
CA ASP A 383 -23.48 -31.72 21.68
C ASP A 383 -22.34 -32.48 22.38
N ASP A 384 -22.65 -33.27 23.40
CA ASP A 384 -21.68 -34.08 24.10
C ASP A 384 -21.31 -35.36 23.34
N ASP A 385 -22.19 -35.80 22.42
CA ASP A 385 -22.07 -37.07 21.70
C ASP A 385 -21.23 -37.00 20.41
N SER A 386 -20.81 -35.81 19.95
CA SER A 386 -20.00 -35.68 18.72
C SER A 386 -18.96 -34.56 18.74
N ASP A 387 -17.84 -34.78 18.04
CA ASP A 387 -16.77 -33.78 17.83
C ASP A 387 -17.11 -32.73 16.75
N PHE A 388 -18.36 -32.69 16.29
CA PHE A 388 -18.83 -31.82 15.21
C PHE A 388 -19.73 -30.71 15.76
N LEU A 389 -19.68 -29.54 15.13
CA LEU A 389 -20.63 -28.46 15.38
C LEU A 389 -21.88 -28.73 14.54
N ASN A 390 -22.95 -29.17 15.17
CA ASN A 390 -24.21 -29.45 14.49
C ASN A 390 -25.08 -28.19 14.40
N LEU A 391 -25.03 -27.47 13.28
CA LEU A 391 -25.80 -26.23 13.08
C LEU A 391 -27.32 -26.45 13.01
N ASN A 392 -27.79 -27.70 12.95
CA ASN A 392 -29.23 -28.06 12.89
C ASN A 392 -29.79 -28.56 14.23
N ASN A 393 -28.97 -28.61 15.29
CA ASN A 393 -29.45 -29.11 16.57
C ASN A 393 -30.38 -28.07 17.21
N GLN A 394 -31.66 -28.42 17.39
CA GLN A 394 -32.69 -27.53 17.94
C GLN A 394 -32.52 -27.23 19.43
N ASN A 395 -31.48 -27.75 20.07
CA ASN A 395 -31.23 -27.54 21.49
C ASN A 395 -30.15 -26.47 21.73
N GLY A 396 -30.52 -25.46 22.53
CA GLY A 396 -29.63 -24.50 23.20
C GLY A 396 -29.10 -23.35 22.35
N ASN A 397 -28.45 -23.63 21.22
CA ASN A 397 -27.78 -22.64 20.37
C ASN A 397 -28.35 -22.68 18.95
N ASN A 398 -29.63 -22.37 18.85
CA ASN A 398 -30.36 -22.37 17.60
C ASN A 398 -29.85 -21.22 16.71
N PHE A 399 -29.09 -21.53 15.66
CA PHE A 399 -28.79 -20.59 14.56
C PHE A 399 -30.03 -20.39 13.64
N SER A 400 -31.24 -20.42 14.21
CA SER A 400 -32.52 -20.33 13.48
C SER A 400 -32.73 -18.99 12.78
N SER A 401 -31.91 -17.98 13.09
CA SER A 401 -31.94 -16.64 12.51
C SER A 401 -30.96 -16.45 11.36
N VAL A 402 -30.21 -17.48 10.96
CA VAL A 402 -29.30 -17.40 9.82
C VAL A 402 -30.13 -17.20 8.55
N ASN A 403 -29.79 -16.17 7.75
CA ASN A 403 -30.31 -16.00 6.39
C ASN A 403 -29.77 -17.13 5.49
N TYR A 404 -30.45 -18.28 5.50
CA TYR A 404 -30.13 -19.39 4.62
C TYR A 404 -30.48 -19.03 3.16
N PRO A 405 -29.66 -19.42 2.16
CA PRO A 405 -30.10 -19.41 0.77
C PRO A 405 -31.34 -20.30 0.62
N ASP A 406 -32.31 -19.93 -0.23
CA ASP A 406 -33.62 -20.59 -0.45
C ASP A 406 -33.59 -22.05 -0.97
N ILE A 407 -32.50 -22.78 -0.76
CA ILE A 407 -32.24 -24.11 -1.31
C ILE A 407 -32.34 -25.13 -0.14
N LEU A 408 -33.51 -25.79 -0.07
CA LEU A 408 -33.94 -27.08 0.54
C LEU A 408 -32.99 -27.91 1.45
N PRO A 409 -33.54 -28.77 2.34
CA PRO A 409 -33.00 -29.11 3.66
C PRO A 409 -31.85 -30.12 3.57
N ILE A 410 -30.61 -29.63 3.62
CA ILE A 410 -29.42 -30.49 3.74
C ILE A 410 -28.79 -30.18 5.09
N GLN A 411 -28.55 -31.22 5.89
CA GLN A 411 -27.88 -31.11 7.18
C GLN A 411 -26.52 -30.42 7.03
N TYR A 412 -26.43 -29.17 7.49
CA TYR A 412 -25.17 -28.45 7.59
C TYR A 412 -24.29 -29.05 8.70
N LEU A 413 -23.47 -30.04 8.35
CA LEU A 413 -22.40 -30.50 9.24
C LEU A 413 -21.23 -29.53 9.12
N SER A 414 -20.94 -28.81 10.20
CA SER A 414 -19.78 -27.93 10.28
C SER A 414 -18.77 -28.46 11.29
N LYS A 415 -17.48 -28.44 10.92
CA LYS A 415 -16.39 -28.75 11.85
C LYS A 415 -15.55 -27.49 11.99
N ILE A 416 -15.26 -27.07 13.21
CA ILE A 416 -14.30 -26.00 13.47
C ILE A 416 -13.10 -26.62 14.16
N GLN A 417 -11.92 -26.41 13.58
CA GLN A 417 -10.67 -26.98 14.07
C GLN A 417 -9.65 -25.87 14.30
N LEU A 418 -9.13 -25.78 15.53
CA LEU A 418 -7.94 -25.00 15.82
C LEU A 418 -6.72 -25.77 15.28
N ASN A 419 -5.95 -25.15 14.39
CA ASN A 419 -4.75 -25.75 13.82
C ASN A 419 -3.50 -25.40 14.64
N ASP A 420 -3.35 -24.13 15.01
CA ASP A 420 -2.13 -23.64 15.65
C ASP A 420 -2.36 -22.34 16.44
N VAL A 421 -1.49 -22.09 17.43
CA VAL A 421 -1.44 -20.86 18.23
C VAL A 421 -0.08 -20.20 17.98
N LYS A 422 -0.10 -19.08 17.24
CA LYS A 422 1.09 -18.35 16.79
C LYS A 422 1.25 -17.03 17.51
N ASN A 423 2.49 -16.54 17.56
CA ASN A 423 2.85 -15.23 18.11
C ASN A 423 2.29 -14.99 19.52
N LEU A 424 2.27 -16.02 20.36
CA LEU A 424 1.80 -15.90 21.74
C LEU A 424 2.80 -15.08 22.56
N SER A 425 2.43 -13.83 22.84
CA SER A 425 3.12 -12.94 23.77
C SER A 425 2.25 -12.74 25.00
N VAL A 426 2.80 -12.99 26.16
CA VAL A 426 2.14 -12.82 27.45
C VAL A 426 3.13 -12.16 28.37
N ASP A 427 2.75 -11.06 28.99
CA ASP A 427 3.46 -10.46 30.11
C ASP A 427 2.48 -10.41 31.28
N ALA A 428 2.84 -10.99 32.42
CA ALA A 428 1.94 -11.11 33.56
C ALA A 428 2.67 -10.89 34.88
N GLN A 429 2.13 -10.01 35.72
CA GLN A 429 2.68 -9.67 37.02
C GLN A 429 1.60 -9.47 38.07
N ILE A 430 1.94 -9.81 39.31
CA ILE A 430 1.12 -9.53 40.48
C ILE A 430 1.81 -8.42 41.25
N VAL A 431 1.10 -7.31 41.47
CA VAL A 431 1.64 -6.11 42.12
C VAL A 431 0.71 -5.68 43.24
N VAL A 432 1.26 -5.39 44.42
CA VAL A 432 0.50 -4.81 45.53
C VAL A 432 0.57 -3.28 45.44
N ILE A 433 -0.50 -2.62 45.03
CA ILE A 433 -0.56 -1.16 44.94
C ILE A 433 -1.44 -0.64 46.07
N ARG A 434 -0.88 0.18 46.97
CA ARG A 434 -1.61 0.77 48.12
C ARG A 434 -2.34 -0.27 48.97
N GLY A 435 -1.70 -1.42 49.22
CA GLY A 435 -2.27 -2.53 49.99
C GLY A 435 -3.29 -3.41 49.26
N THR A 436 -3.59 -3.11 47.99
CA THR A 436 -4.48 -3.94 47.16
C THR A 436 -3.66 -4.76 46.17
N LYS A 437 -3.82 -6.09 46.20
CA LYS A 437 -3.20 -6.99 45.23
C LYS A 437 -3.89 -6.84 43.87
N ARG A 438 -3.12 -6.49 42.84
CA ARG A 438 -3.58 -6.39 41.46
C ARG A 438 -2.93 -7.48 40.60
N HIS A 439 -3.74 -8.15 39.80
CA HIS A 439 -3.31 -9.16 38.84
C HIS A 439 -3.30 -8.52 37.46
N ILE A 440 -2.13 -8.10 37.00
CA ILE A 440 -1.97 -7.38 35.75
C ILE A 440 -1.42 -8.36 34.72
N PHE A 441 -2.02 -8.38 33.53
CA PHE A 441 -1.47 -9.10 32.38
C PHE A 441 -1.77 -8.37 31.08
N GLU A 442 -0.91 -8.59 30.10
CA GLU A 442 -1.09 -8.20 28.71
C GLU A 442 -0.84 -9.43 27.82
N LEU A 443 -1.77 -9.68 26.90
CA LEU A 443 -1.79 -10.86 26.05
C LEU A 443 -1.98 -10.44 24.59
N SER A 444 -1.16 -10.98 23.69
CA SER A 444 -1.44 -11.00 22.26
C SER A 444 -1.15 -12.37 21.67
N CYS A 445 -2.00 -12.82 20.75
CA CYS A 445 -1.78 -14.07 20.03
C CYS A 445 -2.61 -14.15 18.76
N ASN A 446 -2.23 -15.09 17.90
CA ASN A 446 -2.89 -15.41 16.66
C ASN A 446 -3.33 -16.88 16.65
N LEU A 447 -4.61 -17.15 16.42
CA LEU A 447 -5.14 -18.51 16.30
C LEU A 447 -5.44 -18.83 14.85
N ASP A 448 -4.80 -19.86 14.30
CA ASP A 448 -5.11 -20.37 12.97
C ASP A 448 -6.25 -21.37 13.08
N ILE A 449 -7.44 -21.02 12.59
CA ILE A 449 -8.63 -21.86 12.67
C ILE A 449 -9.10 -22.25 11.26
N THR A 450 -9.47 -23.53 11.09
CA THR A 450 -10.13 -24.03 9.88
C THR A 450 -11.60 -24.34 10.17
N ILE A 451 -12.49 -23.76 9.39
CA ILE A 451 -13.93 -23.99 9.43
C ILE A 451 -14.30 -24.83 8.19
N PHE A 452 -14.85 -26.01 8.41
CA PHE A 452 -15.41 -26.88 7.39
C PHE A 452 -16.92 -26.72 7.39
N ILE A 453 -17.55 -26.43 6.25
CA ILE A 453 -19.00 -26.32 6.10
C ILE A 453 -19.43 -27.16 4.91
N ASN A 454 -20.36 -28.09 5.13
CA ASN A 454 -20.97 -28.86 4.07
C ASN A 454 -22.37 -28.32 3.77
N ILE A 455 -22.58 -27.71 2.60
CA ILE A 455 -23.89 -27.19 2.15
C ILE A 455 -24.38 -28.04 0.98
N THR A 456 -23.79 -27.82 -0.20
CA THR A 456 -23.95 -28.65 -1.41
C THR A 456 -22.63 -29.32 -1.79
N GLU A 457 -21.52 -28.65 -1.50
CA GLU A 457 -20.14 -29.14 -1.59
C GLU A 457 -19.41 -28.81 -0.27
N LEU A 458 -18.29 -29.50 0.01
CA LEU A 458 -17.45 -29.21 1.16
C LEU A 458 -16.70 -27.88 0.97
N HIS A 459 -17.02 -26.90 1.80
CA HIS A 459 -16.32 -25.62 1.86
C HIS A 459 -15.36 -25.60 3.05
N VAL A 460 -14.09 -25.34 2.76
CA VAL A 460 -13.04 -25.18 3.78
C VAL A 460 -12.63 -23.73 3.84
N HIS A 461 -12.74 -23.12 5.01
CA HIS A 461 -12.42 -21.73 5.23
C HIS A 461 -11.39 -21.56 6.34
N LYS A 462 -10.25 -20.99 6.01
CA LYS A 462 -9.17 -20.72 6.97
C LYS A 462 -9.29 -19.28 7.46
N VAL A 463 -9.38 -19.12 8.77
CA VAL A 463 -9.45 -17.81 9.42
C VAL A 463 -8.34 -17.67 10.45
N LEU A 464 -7.89 -16.43 10.59
CA LEU A 464 -6.92 -16.03 11.59
C LEU A 464 -7.65 -15.21 12.64
N VAL A 465 -7.76 -15.74 13.87
CA VAL A 465 -8.28 -14.97 15.01
C VAL A 465 -7.12 -14.25 15.67
N GLU A 466 -7.09 -12.94 15.55
CA GLU A 466 -6.05 -12.08 16.11
C GLU A 466 -6.57 -11.45 17.41
N ILE A 467 -5.86 -11.72 18.51
CA ILE A 467 -6.04 -11.07 19.81
C ILE A 467 -4.97 -10.00 19.94
N LYS A 468 -5.37 -8.73 19.90
CA LYS A 468 -4.46 -7.58 20.03
C LYS A 468 -4.48 -7.03 21.43
N GLU A 469 -3.32 -6.98 22.08
CA GLU A 469 -3.03 -6.18 23.28
C GLU A 469 -4.15 -6.28 24.33
N LEU A 470 -4.59 -7.51 24.62
CA LEU A 470 -5.65 -7.77 25.58
C LEU A 470 -5.09 -7.63 27.00
N SER A 471 -5.56 -6.60 27.69
CA SER A 471 -5.16 -6.31 29.08
C SER A 471 -6.16 -6.83 30.11
N SER A 472 -5.63 -7.10 31.30
CA SER A 472 -6.40 -7.31 32.54
C SER A 472 -7.36 -6.18 32.89
N GLU A 473 -7.03 -4.93 32.54
CA GLU A 473 -7.87 -3.76 32.78
C GLU A 473 -8.72 -3.49 31.53
N LEU A 474 -10.01 -3.83 31.61
CA LEU A 474 -10.97 -3.50 30.56
C LEU A 474 -11.24 -1.99 30.59
N GLU A 475 -11.04 -1.30 29.46
CA GLU A 475 -11.51 0.07 29.31
C GLU A 475 -13.03 0.16 29.53
N ALA A 476 -13.50 1.28 30.09
CA ALA A 476 -14.91 1.48 30.40
C ALA A 476 -15.80 1.26 29.16
N GLY A 477 -16.73 0.29 29.26
CA GLY A 477 -17.67 -0.05 28.19
C GLY A 477 -17.13 -1.00 27.11
N LYS A 478 -15.87 -1.44 27.20
CA LYS A 478 -15.32 -2.47 26.29
C LYS A 478 -15.42 -3.86 26.90
N THR A 479 -15.63 -4.85 26.03
CA THR A 479 -15.55 -6.28 26.39
C THR A 479 -14.34 -6.89 25.68
N TRP A 480 -13.86 -8.06 26.12
CA TRP A 480 -12.76 -8.74 25.41
C TRP A 480 -13.09 -9.08 23.94
N LYS A 481 -14.37 -9.19 23.58
CA LYS A 481 -14.81 -9.32 22.18
C LYS A 481 -14.25 -8.19 21.30
N ASN A 482 -14.10 -6.97 21.85
CA ASN A 482 -13.56 -5.82 21.11
C ASN A 482 -12.07 -5.96 20.74
N PHE A 483 -11.33 -6.82 21.45
CA PHE A 483 -9.89 -7.05 21.25
C PHE A 483 -9.59 -8.30 20.41
N ILE A 484 -10.64 -9.07 20.09
CA ILE A 484 -10.56 -10.29 19.30
C ILE A 484 -11.11 -9.97 17.90
N THR A 485 -10.27 -10.06 16.89
CA THR A 485 -10.64 -9.77 15.51
C THR A 485 -10.41 -10.98 14.62
N ILE A 486 -11.39 -11.31 13.77
CA ILE A 486 -11.25 -12.40 12.81
C ILE A 486 -10.82 -11.82 11.47
N LYS A 487 -9.60 -12.17 11.04
CA LYS A 487 -9.10 -11.90 9.70
C LYS A 487 -9.42 -13.08 8.79
N LYS A 488 -10.16 -12.79 7.72
CA LYS A 488 -10.50 -13.76 6.67
C LYS A 488 -9.33 -13.82 5.69
N ASN A 489 -8.75 -15.00 5.49
CA ASN A 489 -7.67 -15.17 4.51
C ASN A 489 -8.20 -15.27 3.06
N ASP A 490 -9.47 -15.68 2.90
CA ASP A 490 -10.08 -15.95 1.59
C ASP A 490 -11.40 -15.20 1.39
N LYS A 491 -11.70 -14.84 0.13
CA LYS A 491 -13.07 -14.46 -0.26
C LYS A 491 -13.94 -15.70 -0.28
N LEU A 492 -14.91 -15.74 0.62
CA LEU A 492 -15.91 -16.80 0.69
C LEU A 492 -16.73 -16.85 -0.62
N LYS A 493 -17.00 -18.06 -1.11
CA LYS A 493 -17.91 -18.29 -2.25
C LYS A 493 -19.39 -18.14 -1.84
N ILE A 494 -19.65 -18.16 -0.54
CA ILE A 494 -20.97 -18.10 0.09
C ILE A 494 -21.09 -16.71 0.75
N PRO A 495 -22.30 -16.12 0.85
CA PRO A 495 -22.50 -14.85 1.51
C PRO A 495 -21.88 -14.82 2.92
N ASP A 496 -21.13 -13.76 3.21
CA ASP A 496 -20.46 -13.54 4.50
C ASP A 496 -21.43 -13.61 5.69
N ASN A 497 -22.72 -13.31 5.46
CA ASN A 497 -23.77 -13.34 6.47
C ASN A 497 -23.92 -14.72 7.14
N LEU A 498 -23.70 -15.81 6.40
CA LEU A 498 -23.74 -17.17 6.96
C LEU A 498 -22.60 -17.41 7.97
N PHE A 499 -21.45 -16.77 7.75
CA PHE A 499 -20.28 -16.96 8.59
C PHE A 499 -20.23 -16.01 9.77
N ASN A 500 -21.00 -14.91 9.76
CA ASN A 500 -21.00 -13.95 10.87
C ASN A 500 -21.38 -14.63 12.20
N ASP A 501 -22.40 -15.48 12.18
CA ASP A 501 -22.84 -16.18 13.39
C ASP A 501 -21.81 -17.24 13.84
N ILE A 502 -21.14 -17.89 12.88
CA ILE A 502 -20.04 -18.84 13.16
C ILE A 502 -18.82 -18.10 13.75
N TYR A 503 -18.50 -16.92 13.21
CA TYR A 503 -17.42 -16.07 13.71
C TYR A 503 -17.72 -15.56 15.11
N ASP A 504 -18.96 -15.14 15.37
CA ASP A 504 -19.40 -14.72 16.69
C ASP A 504 -19.29 -15.87 17.69
N PHE A 505 -19.67 -17.10 17.31
CA PHE A 505 -19.48 -18.30 18.12
C PHE A 505 -18.00 -18.61 18.41
N VAL A 506 -17.12 -18.48 17.40
CA VAL A 506 -15.67 -18.66 17.59
C VAL A 506 -15.13 -17.63 18.58
N ILE A 507 -15.52 -16.35 18.44
CA ILE A 507 -15.09 -15.29 19.34
C ILE A 507 -15.60 -15.55 20.77
N GLU A 508 -16.85 -15.99 20.91
CA GLU A 508 -17.43 -16.33 22.21
C GLU A 508 -16.65 -17.45 22.91
N LYS A 509 -16.28 -18.52 22.19
CA LYS A 509 -15.49 -19.62 22.73
C LYS A 509 -14.08 -19.20 23.14
N VAL A 510 -13.42 -18.38 22.32
CA VAL A 510 -12.11 -17.79 22.67
C VAL A 510 -12.26 -16.91 23.92
N GLN A 511 -13.28 -16.06 23.97
CA GLN A 511 -13.56 -15.20 25.12
C GLN A 511 -13.81 -16.02 26.39
N GLN A 512 -14.53 -17.15 26.30
CA GLN A 512 -14.77 -18.04 27.43
C GLN A 512 -13.47 -18.60 28.00
N GLN A 513 -12.52 -19.01 27.15
CA GLN A 513 -11.22 -19.49 27.63
C GLN A 513 -10.38 -18.40 28.28
N ILE A 514 -10.41 -17.18 27.74
CA ILE A 514 -9.75 -16.03 28.38
C ILE A 514 -10.40 -15.76 29.76
N LYS A 515 -11.73 -15.94 29.89
CA LYS A 515 -12.43 -15.76 31.18
C LYS A 515 -11.96 -16.78 32.20
N ASN A 516 -11.84 -18.04 31.80
CA ASN A 516 -11.33 -19.10 32.66
C ASN A 516 -9.89 -18.80 33.09
N PHE A 517 -9.02 -18.41 32.16
CA PHE A 517 -7.66 -17.99 32.46
C PHE A 517 -7.61 -16.84 33.47
N THR A 518 -8.37 -15.76 33.24
CA THR A 518 -8.37 -14.61 34.14
C THR A 518 -8.93 -14.95 35.53
N GLN A 519 -9.95 -15.81 35.61
CA GLN A 519 -10.49 -16.28 36.89
C GLN A 519 -9.46 -17.09 37.68
N GLU A 520 -8.68 -17.96 37.01
CA GLU A 520 -7.60 -18.69 37.66
C GLU A 520 -6.44 -17.76 38.05
N TYR A 521 -6.08 -16.81 37.19
CA TYR A 521 -5.00 -15.86 37.46
C TYR A 521 -5.32 -14.95 38.65
N ASN A 522 -6.57 -14.52 38.78
CA ASN A 522 -7.04 -13.72 39.92
C ASN A 522 -7.06 -14.48 41.27
N LYS A 523 -6.92 -15.82 41.25
CA LYS A 523 -6.81 -16.65 42.46
C LYS A 523 -5.37 -16.87 42.90
N MET A 524 -4.39 -16.59 42.04
CA MET A 524 -2.96 -16.64 42.39
C MET A 524 -2.60 -15.52 43.35
#